data_AF-A0A397AEW7-F1
#
_entry.id   AF-A0A397AEW7-F1
#
_cell.length_a   1.000
_cell.length_b   1.000
_cell.length_c   1.000
_cell.angle_alpha   90.00
_cell.angle_beta   90.00
_cell.angle_gamma   90.00
#
_symmetry.space_group_name_H-M   'P 1'
#
loop_
_entity.id
_entity.type
_entity.pdbx_description
1 polymer ?
#
loop_
_entity_poly.entity_id
_entity_poly.type
_entity_poly.pdbx_seq_one_letter_code
_entity_poly.pdbx_strand_id
1 'polypeptide(L)'
;MSIPTKFIVAVVCFDHRIGPEVEFVYPPPEEHREDESWQDIKDILPLLALPSRHEAASDKTSSTCFFFHIPSKDQSVAVQSWKGVAYYDVIHPHAVHGLDDDTLAKFSRGAIQKSVVVVSKTPYQAYVKAKLEAMANQFFAQVPSFGDVGLVVELHDALSSVDFEALSWPQLHVGLPLPALVRATDVHLAGLLRLLLAEGRIVFYSSSPEVVSSSVLAFLSLLPGGAGDFHATPSHDEQAPIFVQFLDCVWQLHRQFPTYFEFTGLALLAIGFHATSGRFGTFVGNCDRDRVVALQVAGRTPSLWTFMLDNAVQFRNPFYRPYVQESHDGDTGALVPWPVATVLRRVVLWDEMYLALPSCGNITKPKDMAAGSFHQAKTAAEDLEMAMAAAQHQLSSFC
;
A
#
# COMPACT_ATOMS: atom_id res chain seq x y z
N MET A 1 -5.01 -1.05 23.57
CA MET A 1 -6.12 -0.12 23.33
C MET A 1 -5.68 0.79 22.21
N SER A 2 -6.26 0.65 21.02
CA SER A 2 -5.92 1.52 19.90
C SER A 2 -6.37 2.94 20.22
N ILE A 3 -5.50 3.90 19.93
CA ILE A 3 -5.86 5.32 20.05
C ILE A 3 -6.85 5.58 18.90
N PRO A 4 -8.06 6.09 19.15
CA PRO A 4 -9.00 6.36 18.08
C PRO A 4 -8.36 7.29 17.04
N THR A 5 -8.55 6.97 15.76
CA THR A 5 -8.01 7.79 14.68
C THR A 5 -8.68 9.16 14.73
N LYS A 6 -7.88 10.21 14.94
CA LYS A 6 -8.34 11.60 14.93
C LYS A 6 -8.02 12.23 13.58
N PHE A 7 -9.04 12.81 12.96
CA PHE A 7 -8.92 13.61 11.75
C PHE A 7 -9.17 15.08 12.09
N ILE A 8 -8.45 15.96 11.41
CA ILE A 8 -8.79 17.38 11.34
C ILE A 8 -8.95 17.69 9.86
N VAL A 9 -10.07 18.32 9.52
CA VAL A 9 -10.37 18.77 8.17
C VAL A 9 -10.37 20.29 8.15
N ALA A 10 -9.67 20.89 7.19
CA ALA A 10 -9.52 22.33 7.10
C ALA A 10 -9.70 22.82 5.66
N VAL A 11 -10.20 24.05 5.53
CA VAL A 11 -10.18 24.80 4.28
C VAL A 11 -9.10 25.86 4.41
N VAL A 12 -8.10 25.78 3.54
CA VAL A 12 -6.98 26.72 3.49
C VAL A 12 -7.11 27.57 2.23
N CYS A 13 -6.97 28.88 2.35
CA CYS A 13 -6.99 29.78 1.21
C CYS A 13 -5.78 30.71 1.20
N PHE A 14 -5.55 31.36 0.06
CA PHE A 14 -4.52 32.38 -0.07
C PHE A 14 -5.14 33.78 -0.04
N ASP A 15 -5.00 34.48 1.09
CA ASP A 15 -5.26 35.90 1.16
C ASP A 15 -4.01 36.66 0.67
N HIS A 16 -4.21 37.65 -0.17
CA HIS A 16 -3.15 38.39 -0.88
C HIS A 16 -2.57 39.54 -0.06
N ARG A 17 -3.19 39.87 1.07
CA ARG A 17 -2.74 40.85 2.07
C ARG A 17 -2.07 40.15 3.24
N ILE A 18 -2.58 38.99 3.65
CA ILE A 18 -2.16 38.25 4.84
C ILE A 18 -1.25 37.07 4.51
N GLY A 19 -1.49 36.41 3.37
CA GLY A 19 -0.82 35.18 2.94
C GLY A 19 -1.72 33.96 3.07
N PRO A 20 -1.13 32.75 3.08
CA PRO A 20 -1.84 31.50 3.37
C PRO A 20 -2.52 31.53 4.75
N GLU A 21 -3.81 31.24 4.79
CA GLU A 21 -4.58 31.19 6.04
C GLU A 21 -5.58 30.02 6.07
N VAL A 22 -5.98 29.65 7.28
CA VAL A 22 -7.04 28.67 7.51
C VAL A 22 -8.38 29.42 7.58
N GLU A 23 -9.23 29.22 6.59
CA GLU A 23 -10.56 29.85 6.52
C GLU A 23 -11.59 29.09 7.38
N PHE A 24 -11.46 27.76 7.43
CA PHE A 24 -12.33 26.89 8.20
C PHE A 24 -11.56 25.68 8.72
N VAL A 25 -11.91 25.20 9.91
CA VAL A 25 -11.37 23.97 10.50
C VAL A 25 -12.45 23.22 11.27
N TYR A 26 -12.44 21.91 11.16
CA TYR A 26 -13.32 20.99 11.86
C TYR A 26 -12.55 19.76 12.36
N PRO A 27 -12.76 19.30 13.60
CA PRO A 27 -13.62 19.89 14.63
C PRO A 27 -13.17 21.32 15.06
N PRO A 28 -14.07 22.14 15.65
CA PRO A 28 -13.73 23.50 16.05
C PRO A 28 -12.57 23.51 17.08
N PRO A 29 -11.66 24.48 17.04
CA PRO A 29 -10.50 24.52 17.95
C PRO A 29 -10.88 24.56 19.44
N GLU A 30 -12.09 25.02 19.75
CA GLU A 30 -12.64 25.07 21.11
C GLU A 30 -12.91 23.68 21.69
N GLU A 31 -13.26 22.70 20.84
CA GLU A 31 -13.45 21.30 21.21
C GLU A 31 -12.10 20.57 21.40
N HIS A 32 -11.02 21.14 20.90
CA HIS A 32 -9.64 20.64 21.05
C HIS A 32 -8.87 21.26 22.22
N ARG A 33 -9.54 21.99 23.15
CA ARG A 33 -8.85 22.71 24.25
C ARG A 33 -7.99 21.85 25.16
N GLU A 34 -8.28 20.55 25.28
CA GLU A 34 -7.49 19.60 26.07
C GLU A 34 -6.40 18.88 25.26
N ASP A 35 -6.37 19.06 23.93
CA ASP A 35 -5.54 18.30 23.00
C ASP A 35 -4.65 19.27 22.18
N GLU A 36 -3.36 19.35 22.49
CA GLU A 36 -2.38 20.25 21.84
C GLU A 36 -2.27 20.09 20.31
N SER A 37 -2.91 19.05 19.77
CA SER A 37 -3.06 18.70 18.36
C SER A 37 -3.17 19.86 17.36
N TRP A 38 -4.15 20.77 17.52
CA TRP A 38 -4.35 21.89 16.59
C TRP A 38 -3.26 22.96 16.73
N GLN A 39 -2.84 23.25 17.96
CA GLN A 39 -1.82 24.27 18.24
C GLN A 39 -0.47 23.91 17.64
N ASP A 40 -0.19 22.61 17.45
CA ASP A 40 1.04 22.13 16.83
C ASP A 40 1.12 22.37 15.32
N ILE A 41 -0.03 22.45 14.65
CA ILE A 41 -0.07 22.45 13.18
C ILE A 41 -0.62 23.73 12.57
N LYS A 42 -1.37 24.54 13.32
CA LYS A 42 -2.10 25.72 12.80
C LYS A 42 -1.21 26.71 12.03
N ASP A 43 0.04 26.90 12.44
CA ASP A 43 0.93 27.92 11.88
C ASP A 43 1.65 27.42 10.60
N ILE A 44 1.81 26.10 10.47
CA ILE A 44 2.54 25.46 9.36
C ILE A 44 1.60 24.87 8.31
N LEU A 45 0.39 24.48 8.71
CA LEU A 45 -0.61 23.86 7.83
C LEU A 45 -0.89 24.69 6.57
N PRO A 46 -1.13 26.02 6.66
CA PRO A 46 -1.39 26.83 5.46
C PRO A 46 -0.24 26.82 4.45
N LEU A 47 1.00 26.75 4.95
CA LEU A 47 2.21 26.77 4.11
C LEU A 47 2.40 25.45 3.35
N LEU A 48 1.97 24.32 3.92
CA LEU A 48 2.10 23.00 3.32
C LEU A 48 0.89 22.64 2.44
N ALA A 49 -0.28 23.20 2.73
CA ALA A 49 -1.52 22.91 2.03
C ALA A 49 -1.66 23.62 0.67
N LEU A 50 -0.85 24.66 0.41
CA LEU A 50 -0.82 25.41 -0.83
C LEU A 50 0.54 25.21 -1.53
N PRO A 51 0.60 24.42 -2.61
CA PRO A 51 1.85 24.19 -3.31
C PRO A 51 2.35 25.51 -3.94
N SER A 52 3.66 25.70 -3.99
CA SER A 52 4.25 26.90 -4.61
C SER A 52 3.76 27.02 -6.05
N ARG A 53 3.23 28.20 -6.41
CA ARG A 53 2.66 28.55 -7.72
C ARG A 53 3.37 27.81 -8.86
N HIS A 54 2.73 26.75 -9.36
CA HIS A 54 3.15 26.12 -10.60
C HIS A 54 2.68 27.02 -11.73
N GLU A 55 3.61 27.66 -12.43
CA GLU A 55 3.32 28.25 -13.73
C GLU A 55 3.00 27.10 -14.71
N ALA A 56 1.73 26.71 -14.79
CA ALA A 56 1.24 25.85 -15.86
C ALA A 56 0.38 26.70 -16.80
N ALA A 57 1.03 27.13 -17.87
CA ALA A 57 0.56 27.91 -19.01
C ALA A 57 -0.56 27.22 -19.83
N SER A 58 -1.71 26.91 -19.24
CA SER A 58 -2.89 26.50 -20.01
C SER A 58 -4.17 26.94 -19.32
N ASP A 59 -5.13 27.44 -20.10
CA ASP A 59 -6.49 27.89 -19.72
C ASP A 59 -7.40 26.81 -19.07
N LYS A 60 -6.84 25.86 -18.32
CA LYS A 60 -7.60 24.78 -17.65
C LYS A 60 -7.43 24.88 -16.15
N THR A 61 -8.54 24.75 -15.43
CA THR A 61 -8.58 24.42 -14.00
C THR A 61 -7.65 23.24 -13.74
N SER A 62 -6.60 23.45 -12.94
CA SER A 62 -5.62 22.44 -12.61
C SER A 62 -5.74 22.07 -11.13
N SER A 63 -6.77 21.30 -10.79
CA SER A 63 -6.87 20.72 -9.46
C SER A 63 -5.76 19.68 -9.28
N THR A 64 -5.18 19.58 -8.09
CA THR A 64 -4.15 18.58 -7.77
C THR A 64 -4.32 18.09 -6.34
N CYS A 65 -4.20 16.78 -6.14
CA CYS A 65 -4.33 16.18 -4.82
C CYS A 65 -3.01 15.54 -4.40
N PHE A 66 -2.42 16.03 -3.32
CA PHE A 66 -1.05 15.65 -2.91
C PHE A 66 -0.95 15.38 -1.42
N PHE A 67 0.13 14.70 -1.04
CA PHE A 67 0.44 14.35 0.34
C PHE A 67 1.54 15.24 0.89
N PHE A 68 1.45 15.56 2.18
CA PHE A 68 2.51 16.26 2.89
C PHE A 68 2.66 15.70 4.31
N HIS A 69 3.76 16.09 4.95
CA HIS A 69 4.11 15.66 6.29
C HIS A 69 4.43 16.88 7.14
N ILE A 70 3.92 16.88 8.38
CA ILE A 70 4.24 17.91 9.35
C ILE A 70 5.16 17.28 10.41
N PRO A 71 6.42 17.71 10.49
CA PRO A 71 7.36 17.17 11.46
C PRO A 71 6.88 17.48 12.89
N SER A 72 6.99 16.49 13.76
CA SER A 72 6.75 16.67 15.20
C SER A 72 7.84 17.57 15.79
N LYS A 73 7.48 18.40 16.77
CA LYS A 73 8.46 19.18 17.56
C LYS A 73 9.38 18.27 18.37
N ASP A 74 8.88 17.09 18.74
CA ASP A 74 9.66 16.04 19.37
C ASP A 74 10.16 15.05 18.29
N GLN A 75 11.46 15.10 18.01
CA GLN A 75 12.12 14.28 16.98
C GLN A 75 12.31 12.82 17.41
N SER A 76 12.02 12.47 18.66
CA SER A 76 12.29 11.13 19.20
C SER A 76 11.32 10.06 18.71
N VAL A 77 10.17 10.42 18.13
CA VAL A 77 9.13 9.46 17.73
C VAL A 77 8.44 9.85 16.41
N ALA A 78 8.86 9.26 15.29
CA ALA A 78 8.24 9.46 13.97
C ALA A 78 6.72 9.12 13.93
N VAL A 79 6.27 8.23 14.83
CA VAL A 79 4.86 7.81 14.99
C VAL A 79 3.92 8.99 15.28
N GLN A 80 4.41 10.03 15.95
CA GLN A 80 3.60 11.15 16.43
C GLN A 80 3.41 12.29 15.41
N SER A 81 4.09 12.21 14.27
CA SER A 81 4.05 13.24 13.24
C SER A 81 2.71 13.29 12.50
N TRP A 82 2.29 14.48 12.06
CA TRP A 82 1.05 14.63 11.30
C TRP A 82 1.28 14.36 9.82
N LYS A 83 0.33 13.67 9.24
CA LYS A 83 0.26 13.32 7.83
C LYS A 83 -0.91 14.08 7.23
N GLY A 84 -0.69 14.73 6.10
CA GLY A 84 -1.69 15.54 5.42
C GLY A 84 -1.99 15.08 4.01
N VAL A 85 -3.23 15.26 3.60
CA VAL A 85 -3.71 15.12 2.23
C VAL A 85 -4.41 16.44 1.86
N ALA A 86 -3.96 17.09 0.81
CA ALA A 86 -4.51 18.36 0.34
C ALA A 86 -5.05 18.20 -1.08
N TYR A 87 -6.29 18.64 -1.29
CA TYR A 87 -6.87 18.85 -2.61
C TYR A 87 -6.85 20.34 -2.91
N TYR A 88 -5.91 20.77 -3.75
CA TYR A 88 -5.70 22.16 -4.13
C TYR A 88 -6.34 22.45 -5.47
N ASP A 89 -7.02 23.60 -5.56
CA ASP A 89 -7.58 24.11 -6.81
C ASP A 89 -7.29 25.59 -7.01
N VAL A 90 -7.23 25.99 -8.28
CA VAL A 90 -7.05 27.37 -8.73
C VAL A 90 -8.22 27.75 -9.63
N ILE A 91 -9.04 28.67 -9.14
CA ILE A 91 -10.25 29.11 -9.80
C ILE A 91 -10.00 30.47 -10.42
N HIS A 92 -10.11 30.54 -11.74
CA HIS A 92 -9.97 31.79 -12.49
C HIS A 92 -11.32 32.48 -12.67
N PRO A 93 -11.39 33.83 -12.64
CA PRO A 93 -12.62 34.58 -12.81
C PRO A 93 -13.35 34.22 -14.12
N HIS A 94 -12.59 33.98 -15.19
CA HIS A 94 -13.13 33.63 -16.51
C HIS A 94 -13.82 32.26 -16.54
N ALA A 95 -13.51 31.37 -15.59
CA ALA A 95 -14.12 30.04 -15.50
C ALA A 95 -15.48 30.06 -14.78
N VAL A 96 -15.91 31.22 -14.26
CA VAL A 96 -17.15 31.36 -13.49
C VAL A 96 -18.11 32.28 -14.22
N HIS A 97 -19.27 31.76 -14.61
CA HIS A 97 -20.32 32.56 -15.24
C HIS A 97 -21.18 33.27 -14.19
N GLY A 98 -21.53 34.54 -14.45
CA GLY A 98 -22.50 35.27 -13.63
C GLY A 98 -21.96 35.83 -12.31
N LEU A 99 -20.67 36.16 -12.24
CA LEU A 99 -20.08 36.85 -11.09
C LEU A 99 -20.66 38.26 -10.93
N ASP A 100 -21.10 38.60 -9.72
CA ASP A 100 -21.41 39.98 -9.31
C ASP A 100 -20.12 40.76 -8.97
N ASP A 101 -20.21 42.09 -8.95
CA ASP A 101 -19.06 42.96 -8.70
C ASP A 101 -18.40 42.69 -7.33
N ASP A 102 -19.20 42.32 -6.32
CA ASP A 102 -18.73 41.96 -4.98
C ASP A 102 -17.94 40.64 -4.97
N THR A 103 -18.34 39.63 -5.74
CA THR A 103 -17.54 38.41 -5.88
C THR A 103 -16.33 38.64 -6.77
N LEU A 104 -16.44 39.46 -7.82
CA LEU A 104 -15.30 39.84 -8.66
C LEU A 104 -14.22 40.54 -7.82
N ALA A 105 -14.61 41.35 -6.84
CA ALA A 105 -13.70 41.99 -5.89
C ALA A 105 -12.93 40.98 -5.00
N LYS A 106 -13.48 39.79 -4.76
CA LYS A 106 -12.77 38.69 -4.06
C LYS A 106 -11.66 38.08 -4.92
N PHE A 107 -11.70 38.24 -6.24
CA PHE A 107 -10.60 37.90 -7.16
C PHE A 107 -9.55 39.02 -7.25
N SER A 108 -9.14 39.57 -6.11
CA SER A 108 -8.25 40.73 -5.99
C SER A 108 -6.94 40.69 -6.81
N ARG A 109 -6.50 39.51 -7.29
CA ARG A 109 -5.28 39.30 -8.10
C ARG A 109 -5.43 38.25 -9.22
N GLY A 110 -6.64 37.94 -9.65
CA GLY A 110 -6.89 37.17 -10.88
C GLY A 110 -7.10 35.66 -10.77
N ALA A 111 -6.96 35.05 -9.59
CA ALA A 111 -7.42 33.68 -9.31
C ALA A 111 -7.63 33.47 -7.80
N ILE A 112 -8.62 32.65 -7.44
CA ILE A 112 -8.80 32.13 -6.08
C ILE A 112 -7.98 30.85 -5.96
N GLN A 113 -7.11 30.78 -4.95
CA GLN A 113 -6.34 29.60 -4.61
C GLN A 113 -6.85 29.04 -3.29
N LYS A 114 -7.31 27.81 -3.29
CA LYS A 114 -7.91 27.19 -2.10
C LYS A 114 -7.64 25.70 -2.09
N SER A 115 -7.56 25.15 -0.89
CA SER A 115 -7.28 23.73 -0.64
C SER A 115 -8.22 23.19 0.43
N VAL A 116 -8.79 22.02 0.19
CA VAL A 116 -9.47 21.22 1.23
C VAL A 116 -8.46 20.19 1.73
N VAL A 117 -8.23 20.17 3.03
CA VAL A 117 -7.12 19.46 3.64
C VAL A 117 -7.63 18.54 4.72
N VAL A 118 -7.11 17.32 4.76
CA VAL A 118 -7.32 16.37 5.85
C VAL A 118 -5.97 16.05 6.46
N VAL A 119 -5.86 16.14 7.79
CA VAL A 119 -4.67 15.72 8.53
C VAL A 119 -4.99 14.69 9.60
N SER A 120 -4.08 13.73 9.78
CA SER A 120 -4.18 12.69 10.80
C SER A 120 -2.79 12.27 11.29
N LYS A 121 -2.69 11.75 12.51
CA LYS A 121 -1.45 11.09 12.98
C LYS A 121 -1.32 9.66 12.46
N THR A 122 -2.41 9.07 12.00
CA THR A 122 -2.44 7.73 11.41
C THR A 122 -2.11 7.75 9.91
N PRO A 123 -1.50 6.68 9.39
CA PRO A 123 -0.96 6.63 8.02
C PRO A 123 -1.98 6.26 6.92
N TYR A 124 -3.23 6.69 7.02
CA TYR A 124 -4.30 6.31 6.06
C TYR A 124 -4.46 7.26 4.86
N GLN A 125 -3.39 7.93 4.47
CA GLN A 125 -3.40 9.03 3.51
C GLN A 125 -3.98 8.64 2.14
N ALA A 126 -3.68 7.43 1.65
CA ALA A 126 -4.17 6.98 0.35
C ALA A 126 -5.70 6.75 0.35
N TYR A 127 -6.25 6.12 1.39
CA TYR A 127 -7.70 6.02 1.58
C TYR A 127 -8.35 7.41 1.71
N VAL A 128 -7.74 8.30 2.50
CA VAL A 128 -8.20 9.67 2.70
C VAL A 128 -8.22 10.44 1.37
N LYS A 129 -7.20 10.30 0.51
CA LYS A 129 -7.16 10.92 -0.83
C LYS A 129 -8.37 10.56 -1.66
N ALA A 130 -8.71 9.27 -1.75
CA ALA A 130 -9.84 8.82 -2.56
C ALA A 130 -11.18 9.43 -2.08
N LYS A 131 -11.37 9.57 -0.76
CA LYS A 131 -12.57 10.20 -0.19
C LYS A 131 -12.55 11.72 -0.36
N LEU A 132 -11.42 12.35 -0.11
CA LEU A 132 -11.23 13.78 -0.25
C LEU A 132 -11.46 14.24 -1.68
N GLU A 133 -10.92 13.54 -2.69
CA GLU A 133 -11.13 13.90 -4.10
C GLU A 133 -12.62 13.90 -4.48
N ALA A 134 -13.38 12.90 -4.04
CA ALA A 134 -14.81 12.83 -4.33
C ALA A 134 -15.58 14.03 -3.76
N MET A 135 -15.29 14.43 -2.52
CA MET A 135 -16.01 15.51 -1.83
C MET A 135 -15.49 16.90 -2.17
N ALA A 136 -14.18 17.05 -2.38
CA ALA A 136 -13.56 18.32 -2.75
C ALA A 136 -14.06 18.78 -4.13
N ASN A 137 -14.24 17.87 -5.09
CA ASN A 137 -14.86 18.20 -6.38
C ASN A 137 -16.24 18.83 -6.22
N GLN A 138 -17.06 18.33 -5.29
CA GLN A 138 -18.37 18.89 -5.00
C GLN A 138 -18.29 20.23 -4.25
N PHE A 139 -17.33 20.37 -3.33
CA PHE A 139 -17.06 21.64 -2.65
C PHE A 139 -16.63 22.74 -3.62
N PHE A 140 -15.72 22.44 -4.54
CA PHE A 140 -15.27 23.39 -5.56
C PHE A 140 -16.31 23.64 -6.65
N ALA A 141 -17.36 22.82 -6.78
CA ALA A 141 -18.48 23.10 -7.67
C ALA A 141 -19.42 24.21 -7.15
N GLN A 142 -19.29 24.63 -5.89
CA GLN A 142 -20.13 25.66 -5.27
C GLN A 142 -19.82 27.10 -5.73
N VAL A 143 -18.87 27.30 -6.66
CA VAL A 143 -18.51 28.63 -7.18
C VAL A 143 -19.75 29.40 -7.61
N PRO A 144 -19.94 30.68 -7.21
CA PRO A 144 -18.98 31.60 -6.60
C PRO A 144 -18.80 31.57 -5.08
N SER A 145 -19.58 30.81 -4.34
CA SER A 145 -19.62 30.87 -2.87
C SER A 145 -19.19 29.55 -2.25
N PHE A 146 -18.14 29.57 -1.43
CA PHE A 146 -17.64 28.40 -0.69
C PHE A 146 -18.19 28.33 0.74
N GLY A 147 -19.35 28.96 0.98
CA GLY A 147 -19.92 29.10 2.32
C GLY A 147 -20.56 27.82 2.86
N ASP A 148 -20.86 26.84 2.01
CA ASP A 148 -21.38 25.55 2.46
C ASP A 148 -20.23 24.61 2.85
N VAL A 149 -19.74 24.83 4.07
CA VAL A 149 -18.77 23.98 4.77
C VAL A 149 -19.39 22.67 5.26
N GLY A 150 -20.68 22.40 5.00
CA GLY A 150 -21.36 21.16 5.37
C GLY A 150 -20.68 19.92 4.77
N LEU A 151 -20.20 20.02 3.53
CA LEU A 151 -19.42 18.94 2.88
C LEU A 151 -18.10 18.66 3.60
N VAL A 152 -17.49 19.66 4.21
CA VAL A 152 -16.22 19.51 4.94
C VAL A 152 -16.46 18.76 6.25
N VAL A 153 -17.58 19.04 6.92
CA VAL A 153 -18.03 18.33 8.12
C VAL A 153 -18.43 16.89 7.78
N GLU A 154 -19.20 16.69 6.70
CA GLU A 154 -19.57 15.36 6.22
C GLU A 154 -18.34 14.50 5.89
N LEU A 155 -17.29 15.10 5.32
CA LEU A 155 -16.03 14.41 5.06
C LEU A 155 -15.37 13.93 6.36
N HIS A 156 -15.33 14.79 7.37
CA HIS A 156 -14.80 14.42 8.68
C HIS A 156 -15.58 13.25 9.28
N ASP A 157 -16.92 13.33 9.28
CA ASP A 157 -17.78 12.32 9.89
C ASP A 157 -17.70 10.99 9.13
N ALA A 158 -17.65 11.06 7.80
CA ALA A 158 -17.44 9.90 6.95
C ALA A 158 -16.10 9.22 7.27
N LEU A 159 -15.01 9.97 7.42
CA LEU A 159 -13.70 9.41 7.79
C LEU A 159 -13.69 8.86 9.23
N SER A 160 -14.29 9.57 10.17
CA SER A 160 -14.31 9.19 11.58
C SER A 160 -15.18 7.94 11.86
N SER A 161 -16.14 7.64 10.98
CA SER A 161 -16.97 6.44 11.05
C SER A 161 -16.32 5.15 10.52
N VAL A 162 -15.18 5.27 9.84
CA VAL A 162 -14.49 4.12 9.24
C VAL A 162 -13.67 3.38 10.28
N ASP A 163 -13.92 2.06 10.38
CA ASP A 163 -13.04 1.16 11.12
C ASP A 163 -11.81 0.82 10.27
N PHE A 164 -10.75 1.62 10.42
CA PHE A 164 -9.50 1.43 9.68
C PHE A 164 -8.75 0.14 10.05
N GLU A 165 -8.99 -0.43 11.23
CA GLU A 165 -8.35 -1.69 11.64
C GLU A 165 -8.94 -2.90 10.89
N ALA A 166 -10.20 -2.78 10.45
CA ALA A 166 -10.86 -3.80 9.63
C ALA A 166 -10.48 -3.72 8.13
N LEU A 167 -9.81 -2.65 7.69
CA LEU A 167 -9.44 -2.47 6.29
C LEU A 167 -8.21 -3.31 5.92
N SER A 168 -8.31 -4.02 4.80
CA SER A 168 -7.20 -4.76 4.23
C SER A 168 -6.13 -3.82 3.64
N TRP A 169 -4.90 -4.30 3.54
CA TRP A 169 -3.78 -3.54 2.97
C TRP A 169 -4.10 -2.90 1.59
N PRO A 170 -4.72 -3.59 0.61
CA PRO A 170 -5.10 -2.97 -0.65
C PRO A 170 -6.09 -1.82 -0.50
N GLN A 171 -7.02 -1.90 0.46
CA GLN A 171 -8.00 -0.85 0.73
C GLN A 171 -7.34 0.39 1.33
N LEU A 172 -6.34 0.20 2.20
CA LEU A 172 -5.57 1.30 2.79
C LEU A 172 -4.69 2.04 1.77
N HIS A 173 -4.26 1.35 0.70
CA HIS A 173 -3.33 1.85 -0.31
C HIS A 173 -3.99 2.09 -1.68
N VAL A 174 -5.32 2.22 -1.70
CA VAL A 174 -6.09 2.54 -2.92
C VAL A 174 -5.52 3.80 -3.59
N GLY A 175 -5.32 3.71 -4.91
CA GLY A 175 -4.92 4.85 -5.74
C GLY A 175 -3.43 5.19 -5.69
N LEU A 176 -2.60 4.48 -4.93
CA LEU A 176 -1.16 4.67 -5.00
C LEU A 176 -0.58 4.17 -6.33
N PRO A 177 0.36 4.91 -6.95
CA PRO A 177 0.94 4.57 -8.24
C PRO A 177 2.02 3.47 -8.13
N LEU A 178 1.78 2.42 -7.33
CA LEU A 178 2.74 1.35 -7.06
C LEU A 178 3.30 0.71 -8.35
N PRO A 179 2.48 0.27 -9.33
CA PRO A 179 3.01 -0.29 -10.56
C PRO A 179 3.81 0.72 -11.40
N ALA A 180 3.42 1.99 -11.39
CA ALA A 180 4.12 3.04 -12.13
C ALA A 180 5.48 3.35 -11.49
N LEU A 181 5.54 3.38 -10.15
CA LEU A 181 6.77 3.55 -9.39
C LEU A 181 7.75 2.40 -9.66
N VAL A 182 7.28 1.15 -9.62
CA VAL A 182 8.13 -0.01 -9.92
C VAL A 182 8.65 0.05 -11.34
N ARG A 183 7.82 0.39 -12.33
CA ARG A 183 8.28 0.57 -13.72
C ARG A 183 9.27 1.72 -13.88
N ALA A 184 9.09 2.81 -13.15
CA ALA A 184 9.96 3.98 -13.24
C ALA A 184 11.32 3.73 -12.56
N THR A 185 11.36 2.93 -11.51
CA THR A 185 12.58 2.61 -10.76
C THR A 185 13.30 1.37 -11.31
N ASP A 186 12.55 0.43 -11.90
CA ASP A 186 13.00 -0.80 -12.54
C ASP A 186 14.09 -1.51 -11.69
N VAL A 187 15.25 -1.79 -12.27
CA VAL A 187 16.38 -2.44 -11.61
C VAL A 187 16.95 -1.67 -10.40
N HIS A 188 16.62 -0.39 -10.26
CA HIS A 188 17.11 0.45 -9.16
C HIS A 188 16.24 0.35 -7.91
N LEU A 189 15.05 -0.25 -7.97
CA LEU A 189 14.15 -0.33 -6.83
C LEU A 189 14.81 -0.99 -5.61
N ALA A 190 15.50 -2.11 -5.83
CA ALA A 190 16.24 -2.81 -4.78
C ALA A 190 17.38 -1.95 -4.21
N GLY A 191 18.01 -1.12 -5.04
CA GLY A 191 19.03 -0.16 -4.60
C GLY A 191 18.45 0.95 -3.73
N LEU A 192 17.29 1.49 -4.11
CA LEU A 192 16.58 2.49 -3.32
C LEU A 192 16.11 1.92 -1.98
N LEU A 193 15.57 0.70 -1.96
CA LEU A 193 15.20 0.01 -0.72
C LEU A 193 16.42 -0.22 0.18
N ARG A 194 17.57 -0.61 -0.39
CA ARG A 194 18.83 -0.71 0.37
C ARG A 194 19.28 0.62 0.94
N LEU A 195 19.20 1.69 0.15
CA LEU A 195 19.51 3.04 0.63
C LEU A 195 18.60 3.43 1.78
N LEU A 196 17.30 3.15 1.68
CA LEU A 196 16.33 3.42 2.74
C LEU A 196 16.65 2.65 4.02
N LEU A 197 16.94 1.35 3.91
CA LEU A 197 17.34 0.49 5.04
C LEU A 197 18.69 0.88 5.67
N ALA A 198 19.56 1.53 4.90
CA ALA A 198 20.84 2.05 5.38
C ALA A 198 20.75 3.50 5.89
N GLU A 199 19.53 4.01 6.13
CA GLU A 199 19.27 5.41 6.53
C GLU A 199 19.89 6.44 5.56
N GLY A 200 19.98 6.04 4.28
CA GLY A 200 20.47 6.86 3.19
C GLY A 200 19.52 8.00 2.85
N ARG A 201 20.09 9.12 2.40
CA ARG A 201 19.31 10.29 1.96
C ARG A 201 18.81 10.08 0.54
N ILE A 202 17.50 10.00 0.37
CA ILE A 202 16.84 9.81 -0.93
C ILE A 202 16.02 11.07 -1.23
N VAL A 203 16.15 11.62 -2.45
CA VAL A 203 15.42 12.80 -2.89
C VAL A 203 14.55 12.43 -4.09
N PHE A 204 13.23 12.65 -3.97
CA PHE A 204 12.27 12.53 -5.06
C PHE A 204 11.98 13.93 -5.64
N TYR A 205 11.95 14.06 -6.96
CA TYR A 205 11.65 15.32 -7.64
C TYR A 205 10.70 15.11 -8.82
N SER A 206 9.80 16.05 -9.03
CA SER A 206 8.90 16.16 -10.19
C SER A 206 8.30 17.56 -10.19
N SER A 207 7.83 18.00 -11.35
CA SER A 207 7.09 19.26 -11.49
C SER A 207 5.71 19.20 -10.82
N SER A 208 5.10 18.01 -10.74
CA SER A 208 3.80 17.83 -10.11
C SER A 208 3.95 17.42 -8.62
N PRO A 209 3.37 18.18 -7.68
CA PRO A 209 3.40 17.82 -6.26
C PRO A 209 2.72 16.47 -6.01
N GLU A 210 1.62 16.19 -6.70
CA GLU A 210 0.93 14.91 -6.63
C GLU A 210 1.83 13.74 -7.04
N VAL A 211 2.56 13.87 -8.14
CA VAL A 211 3.47 12.82 -8.62
C VAL A 211 4.59 12.60 -7.61
N VAL A 212 5.22 13.65 -7.09
CA VAL A 212 6.28 13.53 -6.06
C VAL A 212 5.73 12.84 -4.83
N SER A 213 4.67 13.39 -4.24
CA SER A 213 4.15 12.94 -2.95
C SER A 213 3.61 11.52 -3.04
N SER A 214 2.93 11.17 -4.13
CA SER A 214 2.40 9.82 -4.34
C SER A 214 3.50 8.81 -4.60
N SER A 215 4.60 9.20 -5.25
CA SER A 215 5.77 8.34 -5.44
C SER A 215 6.47 8.06 -4.12
N VAL A 216 6.62 9.07 -3.25
CA VAL A 216 7.19 8.90 -1.91
C VAL A 216 6.31 7.97 -1.07
N LEU A 217 4.99 8.21 -1.03
CA LEU A 217 4.09 7.36 -0.25
C LEU A 217 4.02 5.93 -0.80
N ALA A 218 3.98 5.76 -2.11
CA ALA A 218 4.06 4.45 -2.75
C ALA A 218 5.37 3.73 -2.42
N PHE A 219 6.50 4.44 -2.46
CA PHE A 219 7.81 3.88 -2.11
C PHE A 219 7.87 3.44 -0.64
N LEU A 220 7.35 4.26 0.27
CA LEU A 220 7.27 3.91 1.70
C LEU A 220 6.30 2.76 1.96
N SER A 221 5.22 2.63 1.19
CA SER A 221 4.27 1.51 1.33
C SER A 221 4.86 0.15 0.92
N LEU A 222 5.96 0.12 0.16
CA LEU A 222 6.69 -1.12 -0.13
C LEU A 222 7.41 -1.68 1.11
N LEU A 223 7.66 -0.84 2.13
CA LEU A 223 8.15 -1.31 3.41
C LEU A 223 6.99 -1.95 4.19
N PRO A 224 7.15 -3.19 4.67
CA PRO A 224 6.15 -3.75 5.56
C PRO A 224 6.10 -2.93 6.86
N GLY A 225 4.90 -2.51 7.27
CA GLY A 225 4.68 -1.59 8.38
C GLY A 225 4.77 -0.09 8.03
N GLY A 226 5.20 0.27 6.82
CA GLY A 226 5.53 1.65 6.42
C GLY A 226 4.36 2.63 6.35
N ALA A 227 3.11 2.15 6.31
CA ALA A 227 1.93 3.00 6.21
C ALA A 227 0.71 2.48 7.00
N GLY A 228 0.91 1.65 8.04
CA GLY A 228 -0.21 1.08 8.82
C GLY A 228 0.09 0.75 10.27
N ASP A 229 1.30 0.29 10.60
CA ASP A 229 1.57 -0.34 11.91
C ASP A 229 2.27 0.55 12.94
N PHE A 230 2.38 1.86 12.70
CA PHE A 230 2.90 2.77 13.71
C PHE A 230 1.99 2.92 14.95
N HIS A 231 0.83 2.26 14.99
CA HIS A 231 -0.10 2.31 16.13
C HIS A 231 0.14 1.25 17.21
N ALA A 232 1.17 0.41 17.05
CA ALA A 232 1.68 -0.35 18.18
C ALA A 232 2.36 0.63 19.14
N THR A 233 1.81 0.72 20.37
CA THR A 233 2.55 1.18 21.54
C THR A 233 4.01 0.69 21.49
N PRO A 234 5.00 1.44 22.02
CA PRO A 234 6.39 1.02 22.01
C PRO A 234 6.59 -0.17 22.96
N SER A 235 6.16 -1.36 22.54
CA SER A 235 6.91 -2.56 22.84
C SER A 235 8.05 -2.57 21.82
N HIS A 236 9.15 -1.92 22.21
CA HIS A 236 10.46 -2.23 21.68
C HIS A 236 10.60 -3.76 21.56
N ASP A 237 10.62 -4.28 20.33
CA ASP A 237 11.63 -5.21 19.81
C ASP A 237 11.17 -6.27 18.79
N GLU A 238 9.89 -6.46 18.47
CA GLU A 238 9.51 -7.69 17.73
C GLU A 238 8.51 -7.52 16.56
N GLN A 239 8.43 -6.36 15.92
CA GLN A 239 7.59 -6.19 14.73
C GLN A 239 8.41 -5.85 13.49
N ALA A 240 9.36 -6.72 13.17
CA ALA A 240 9.93 -6.76 11.82
C ALA A 240 9.15 -7.79 10.98
N PRO A 241 8.90 -7.54 9.69
CA PRO A 241 8.22 -8.45 8.77
C PRO A 241 9.12 -9.63 8.37
N ILE A 242 9.86 -10.19 9.34
CA ILE A 242 10.89 -11.21 9.15
C ILE A 242 10.31 -12.39 8.40
N PHE A 243 9.05 -12.75 8.69
CA PHE A 243 8.39 -13.84 7.99
C PHE A 243 8.17 -13.56 6.51
N VAL A 244 7.71 -12.36 6.14
CA VAL A 244 7.51 -11.99 4.72
C VAL A 244 8.84 -11.81 4.00
N GLN A 245 9.85 -11.23 4.67
CA GLN A 245 11.22 -11.13 4.15
C GLN A 245 11.85 -12.51 3.93
N PHE A 246 11.59 -13.44 4.85
CA PHE A 246 12.01 -14.83 4.70
C PHE A 246 11.32 -15.47 3.49
N LEU A 247 10.01 -15.27 3.31
CA LEU A 247 9.29 -15.79 2.14
C LEU A 247 9.81 -15.19 0.83
N ASP A 248 10.12 -13.90 0.78
CA ASP A 248 10.74 -13.27 -0.39
C ASP A 248 12.10 -13.92 -0.67
N CYS A 249 12.96 -14.08 0.35
CA CYS A 249 14.23 -14.81 0.19
C CYS A 249 14.03 -16.23 -0.38
N VAL A 250 13.05 -16.97 0.12
CA VAL A 250 12.72 -18.31 -0.38
C VAL A 250 12.21 -18.24 -1.83
N TRP A 251 11.39 -17.25 -2.17
CA TRP A 251 10.92 -17.04 -3.55
C TRP A 251 12.08 -16.68 -4.51
N GLN A 252 13.02 -15.83 -4.08
CA GLN A 252 14.22 -15.50 -4.85
C GLN A 252 15.04 -16.76 -5.17
N LEU A 253 15.16 -17.68 -4.20
CA LEU A 253 15.85 -18.96 -4.39
C LEU A 253 15.02 -19.91 -5.27
N HIS A 254 13.73 -20.05 -5.01
CA HIS A 254 12.82 -20.88 -5.80
C HIS A 254 12.87 -20.51 -7.30
N ARG A 255 12.84 -19.22 -7.62
CA ARG A 255 12.92 -18.74 -9.01
C ARG A 255 14.26 -19.05 -9.67
N GLN A 256 15.36 -18.94 -8.92
CA GLN A 256 16.71 -19.18 -9.44
C GLN A 256 17.07 -20.67 -9.50
N PHE A 257 16.39 -21.51 -8.70
CA PHE A 257 16.61 -22.95 -8.58
C PHE A 257 15.28 -23.73 -8.66
N PRO A 258 14.59 -23.71 -9.82
CA PRO A 258 13.20 -24.15 -9.97
C PRO A 258 12.95 -25.65 -9.75
N THR A 259 13.99 -26.49 -9.68
CA THR A 259 13.85 -27.94 -9.44
C THR A 259 14.21 -28.35 -8.01
N TYR A 260 14.68 -27.43 -7.17
CA TYR A 260 15.19 -27.74 -5.82
C TYR A 260 14.12 -27.71 -4.73
N PHE A 261 12.93 -27.20 -5.05
CA PHE A 261 11.83 -27.05 -4.11
C PHE A 261 10.62 -27.89 -4.55
N GLU A 262 10.06 -28.63 -3.59
CA GLU A 262 8.89 -29.48 -3.81
C GLU A 262 7.61 -28.69 -4.02
N PHE A 263 7.59 -27.43 -3.59
CA PHE A 263 6.44 -26.54 -3.68
C PHE A 263 6.60 -25.53 -4.82
N THR A 264 5.48 -24.98 -5.31
CA THR A 264 5.42 -23.95 -6.34
C THR A 264 5.43 -22.53 -5.75
N GLY A 265 5.60 -21.50 -6.58
CA GLY A 265 5.44 -20.10 -6.15
C GLY A 265 4.05 -19.79 -5.56
N LEU A 266 3.01 -20.48 -6.02
CA LEU A 266 1.64 -20.38 -5.47
C LEU A 266 1.58 -20.79 -4.00
N ALA A 267 2.40 -21.75 -3.57
CA ALA A 267 2.49 -22.16 -2.17
C ALA A 267 3.01 -21.01 -1.30
N LEU A 268 4.04 -20.30 -1.76
CA LEU A 268 4.61 -19.16 -1.05
C LEU A 268 3.64 -17.98 -0.99
N LEU A 269 2.91 -17.70 -2.08
CA LEU A 269 1.84 -16.70 -2.10
C LEU A 269 0.71 -17.06 -1.13
N ALA A 270 0.26 -18.31 -1.12
CA ALA A 270 -0.77 -18.78 -0.19
C ALA A 270 -0.33 -18.66 1.26
N ILE A 271 0.93 -19.00 1.58
CA ILE A 271 1.50 -18.83 2.92
C ILE A 271 1.55 -17.35 3.32
N GLY A 272 2.05 -16.48 2.44
CA GLY A 272 2.15 -15.05 2.69
C GLY A 272 0.78 -14.40 2.91
N PHE A 273 -0.20 -14.70 2.05
CA PHE A 273 -1.57 -14.20 2.16
C PHE A 273 -2.28 -14.74 3.41
N HIS A 274 -2.14 -16.03 3.70
CA HIS A 274 -2.87 -16.65 4.81
C HIS A 274 -2.23 -16.43 6.18
N ALA A 275 -0.99 -15.92 6.24
CA ALA A 275 -0.39 -15.42 7.47
C ALA A 275 -1.16 -14.25 8.10
N THR A 276 -1.82 -13.43 7.27
CA THR A 276 -2.58 -12.25 7.73
C THR A 276 -4.08 -12.35 7.49
N SER A 277 -4.55 -13.22 6.58
CA SER A 277 -5.97 -13.32 6.23
C SER A 277 -6.93 -13.71 7.36
N GLY A 278 -6.42 -14.28 8.46
CA GLY A 278 -7.24 -14.83 9.55
C GLY A 278 -8.07 -16.06 9.20
N ARG A 279 -7.99 -16.59 7.96
CA ARG A 279 -8.79 -17.74 7.50
C ARG A 279 -8.39 -19.06 8.14
N PHE A 280 -7.10 -19.24 8.44
CA PHE A 280 -6.54 -20.44 9.03
C PHE A 280 -5.88 -20.10 10.37
N GLY A 281 -5.96 -21.01 11.34
CA GLY A 281 -5.27 -20.83 12.62
C GLY A 281 -3.79 -21.19 12.57
N THR A 282 -3.26 -21.54 11.40
CA THR A 282 -1.89 -22.04 11.21
C THR A 282 -0.82 -21.12 11.81
N PHE A 283 -1.01 -19.80 11.76
CA PHE A 283 -0.05 -18.81 12.25
C PHE A 283 -0.48 -18.13 13.56
N VAL A 284 -1.52 -18.65 14.23
CA VAL A 284 -2.01 -18.09 15.50
C VAL A 284 -1.12 -18.53 16.66
N GLY A 285 -0.80 -17.60 17.56
CA GLY A 285 -0.05 -17.84 18.80
C GLY A 285 1.48 -17.74 18.63
N ASN A 286 2.16 -17.33 19.71
CA ASN A 286 3.61 -17.03 19.69
C ASN A 286 4.50 -18.21 20.09
N CYS A 287 3.93 -19.26 20.68
CA CYS A 287 4.65 -20.48 21.02
C CYS A 287 3.74 -21.70 20.99
N ASP A 288 4.33 -22.89 20.82
CA ASP A 288 3.57 -24.15 20.76
C ASP A 288 2.79 -24.44 22.04
N ARG A 289 3.34 -24.08 23.20
CA ARG A 289 2.64 -24.25 24.48
C ARG A 289 1.30 -23.52 24.49
N ASP A 290 1.29 -22.26 24.09
CA ASP A 290 0.06 -21.46 24.11
C ASP A 290 -0.93 -21.93 23.03
N ARG A 291 -0.40 -22.34 21.86
CA ARG A 291 -1.20 -22.95 20.77
C ARG A 291 -1.95 -24.20 21.21
N VAL A 292 -1.31 -25.05 22.02
CA VAL A 292 -1.88 -26.31 22.49
C VAL A 292 -2.76 -26.10 23.72
N VAL A 293 -2.25 -25.41 24.73
CA VAL A 293 -2.86 -25.37 26.07
C VAL A 293 -3.90 -24.25 26.20
N ALA A 294 -3.57 -23.03 25.77
CA ALA A 294 -4.42 -21.86 25.97
C ALA A 294 -5.43 -21.67 24.82
N LEU A 295 -4.99 -21.85 23.58
CA LEU A 295 -5.77 -21.51 22.39
C LEU A 295 -6.44 -22.73 21.73
N GLN A 296 -5.94 -23.94 21.98
CA GLN A 296 -6.43 -25.20 21.39
C GLN A 296 -6.61 -25.11 19.86
N VAL A 297 -5.63 -24.50 19.18
CA VAL A 297 -5.73 -24.08 17.77
C VAL A 297 -6.14 -25.25 16.85
N ALA A 298 -5.53 -26.41 17.02
CA ALA A 298 -5.76 -27.59 16.18
C ALA A 298 -7.21 -28.10 16.22
N GLY A 299 -7.92 -27.93 17.34
CA GLY A 299 -9.32 -28.34 17.48
C GLY A 299 -10.34 -27.27 17.09
N ARG A 300 -9.91 -26.01 16.98
CA ARG A 300 -10.80 -24.85 16.83
C ARG A 300 -10.69 -24.16 15.47
N THR A 301 -9.63 -24.43 14.72
CA THR A 301 -9.33 -23.70 13.48
C THR A 301 -8.88 -24.64 12.37
N PRO A 302 -9.17 -24.32 11.10
CA PRO A 302 -8.65 -25.08 9.97
C PRO A 302 -7.15 -24.82 9.79
N SER A 303 -6.43 -25.82 9.28
CA SER A 303 -5.00 -25.76 8.97
C SER A 303 -4.76 -25.47 7.49
N LEU A 304 -3.96 -24.45 7.20
CA LEU A 304 -3.46 -24.15 5.86
C LEU A 304 -2.68 -25.33 5.28
N TRP A 305 -1.88 -26.02 6.09
CA TRP A 305 -1.09 -27.16 5.63
C TRP A 305 -1.98 -28.29 5.12
N THR A 306 -3.04 -28.61 5.85
CA THR A 306 -4.04 -29.60 5.42
C THR A 306 -4.70 -29.18 4.11
N PHE A 307 -5.12 -27.92 4.00
CA PHE A 307 -5.69 -27.38 2.76
C PHE A 307 -4.72 -27.48 1.57
N MET A 308 -3.44 -27.15 1.75
CA MET A 308 -2.45 -27.23 0.69
C MET A 308 -2.12 -28.66 0.29
N LEU A 309 -2.10 -29.59 1.25
CA LEU A 309 -1.89 -31.03 0.98
C LEU A 309 -3.09 -31.65 0.25
N ASP A 310 -4.31 -31.31 0.66
CA ASP A 310 -5.54 -31.77 -0.01
C ASP A 310 -5.63 -31.24 -1.45
N ASN A 311 -5.01 -30.08 -1.72
CA ASN A 311 -4.93 -29.46 -3.05
C ASN A 311 -3.51 -29.56 -3.65
N ALA A 312 -2.76 -30.62 -3.31
CA ALA A 312 -1.34 -30.75 -3.65
C ALA A 312 -1.04 -30.60 -5.15
N VAL A 313 -1.99 -30.93 -6.04
CA VAL A 313 -1.83 -30.76 -7.50
C VAL A 313 -1.49 -29.30 -7.88
N GLN A 314 -1.99 -28.31 -7.13
CA GLN A 314 -1.76 -26.88 -7.40
C GLN A 314 -0.49 -26.35 -6.72
N PHE A 315 -0.09 -26.96 -5.60
CA PHE A 315 0.99 -26.47 -4.74
C PHE A 315 2.30 -27.22 -4.91
N ARG A 316 2.28 -28.42 -5.51
CA ARG A 316 3.45 -29.27 -5.68
C ARG A 316 4.09 -29.06 -7.05
N ASN A 317 5.40 -28.89 -7.04
CA ASN A 317 6.20 -28.67 -8.22
C ASN A 317 6.45 -30.00 -8.96
N PRO A 318 5.93 -30.18 -10.18
CA PRO A 318 6.13 -31.41 -10.95
C PRO A 318 7.59 -31.61 -11.40
N PHE A 319 8.41 -30.56 -11.33
CA PHE A 319 9.83 -30.58 -11.69
C PHE A 319 10.76 -30.74 -10.49
N TYR A 320 10.22 -30.99 -9.29
CA TYR A 320 11.02 -31.20 -8.09
C TYR A 320 11.94 -32.40 -8.24
N ARG A 321 13.23 -32.20 -7.94
CA ARG A 321 14.23 -33.24 -7.86
C ARG A 321 14.46 -33.59 -6.39
N PRO A 322 14.08 -34.80 -5.96
CA PRO A 322 14.41 -35.29 -4.64
C PRO A 322 15.93 -35.28 -4.45
N TYR A 323 16.38 -34.91 -3.26
CA TYR A 323 17.78 -34.99 -2.92
C TYR A 323 18.26 -36.45 -2.96
N VAL A 324 19.33 -36.72 -3.70
CA VAL A 324 20.00 -38.02 -3.74
C VAL A 324 21.47 -37.82 -3.37
N GLN A 325 21.85 -38.36 -2.21
CA GLN A 325 23.16 -38.18 -1.59
C GLN A 325 24.35 -38.56 -2.49
N GLU A 326 24.16 -39.53 -3.39
CA GLU A 326 25.20 -40.01 -4.32
C GLU A 326 25.48 -39.06 -5.50
N SER A 327 24.63 -38.06 -5.73
CA SER A 327 24.66 -37.19 -6.92
C SER A 327 25.01 -35.74 -6.62
N HIS A 328 25.32 -35.40 -5.36
CA HIS A 328 25.65 -34.06 -4.92
C HIS A 328 27.03 -34.03 -4.24
N ASP A 329 27.94 -33.18 -4.72
CA ASP A 329 29.31 -32.98 -4.23
C ASP A 329 29.40 -32.30 -2.83
N GLY A 330 28.45 -32.54 -1.92
CA GLY A 330 28.40 -31.89 -0.62
C GLY A 330 27.81 -32.75 0.51
N ASP A 331 28.45 -32.71 1.67
CA ASP A 331 28.17 -33.53 2.86
C ASP A 331 26.80 -33.29 3.53
N THR A 332 26.04 -32.25 3.13
CA THR A 332 24.87 -31.77 3.92
C THR A 332 23.56 -31.61 3.14
N GLY A 333 23.53 -31.87 1.82
CA GLY A 333 22.30 -31.78 1.01
C GLY A 333 21.59 -30.42 0.97
N ALA A 334 22.21 -29.38 1.52
CA ALA A 334 21.69 -28.02 1.51
C ALA A 334 22.01 -27.35 0.16
N LEU A 335 21.03 -26.61 -0.37
CA LEU A 335 21.28 -25.70 -1.49
C LEU A 335 22.18 -24.56 -1.01
N VAL A 336 23.44 -24.56 -1.45
CA VAL A 336 24.40 -23.48 -1.18
C VAL A 336 24.64 -22.73 -2.49
N PRO A 337 24.01 -21.56 -2.70
CA PRO A 337 24.19 -20.81 -3.93
C PRO A 337 25.59 -20.21 -4.00
N TRP A 338 26.46 -20.79 -4.84
CA TRP A 338 27.80 -20.28 -5.08
C TRP A 338 28.00 -19.86 -6.55
N PRO A 339 28.56 -18.67 -6.82
CA PRO A 339 28.87 -17.58 -5.88
C PRO A 339 27.61 -16.85 -5.39
N VAL A 340 27.58 -16.46 -4.10
CA VAL A 340 26.46 -15.68 -3.51
C VAL A 340 26.21 -14.37 -4.28
N ALA A 341 27.27 -13.76 -4.83
CA ALA A 341 27.16 -12.56 -5.65
C ALA A 341 26.26 -12.75 -6.89
N THR A 342 26.19 -13.96 -7.46
CA THR A 342 25.33 -14.26 -8.61
C THR A 342 23.85 -14.24 -8.22
N VAL A 343 23.53 -14.72 -7.02
CA VAL A 343 22.16 -14.69 -6.48
C VAL A 343 21.72 -13.25 -6.20
N LEU A 344 22.59 -12.47 -5.54
CA LEU A 344 22.29 -11.10 -5.15
C LEU A 344 22.14 -10.15 -6.35
N ARG A 345 22.86 -10.40 -7.45
CA ARG A 345 22.74 -9.64 -8.71
C ARG A 345 21.45 -9.94 -9.49
N ARG A 346 20.78 -11.05 -9.16
CA ARG A 346 19.56 -11.51 -9.83
C ARG A 346 18.33 -11.33 -8.96
N VAL A 347 18.40 -10.61 -7.84
CA VAL A 347 17.19 -10.29 -7.06
C VAL A 347 16.29 -9.41 -7.91
N VAL A 348 15.02 -9.78 -8.01
CA VAL A 348 13.98 -9.01 -8.71
C VAL A 348 12.78 -8.85 -7.79
N LEU A 349 11.89 -7.90 -8.08
CA LEU A 349 10.68 -7.74 -7.29
C LEU A 349 9.77 -8.97 -7.44
N TRP A 350 9.18 -9.41 -6.32
CA TRP A 350 8.14 -10.42 -6.35
C TRP A 350 6.79 -9.79 -6.70
N ASP A 351 6.60 -9.50 -7.98
CA ASP A 351 5.44 -8.76 -8.50
C ASP A 351 4.09 -9.38 -8.07
N GLU A 352 3.99 -10.70 -8.02
CA GLU A 352 2.77 -11.41 -7.62
C GLU A 352 2.39 -11.19 -6.14
N MET A 353 3.38 -10.94 -5.27
CA MET A 353 3.13 -10.68 -3.85
C MET A 353 2.90 -9.19 -3.58
N TYR A 354 3.65 -8.32 -4.26
CA TYR A 354 3.68 -6.88 -3.97
C TYR A 354 2.84 -6.01 -4.91
N LEU A 355 2.53 -6.49 -6.12
CA LEU A 355 1.81 -5.74 -7.16
C LEU A 355 0.49 -6.39 -7.59
N ALA A 356 0.24 -7.64 -7.21
CA ALA A 356 -1.08 -8.21 -7.40
C ALA A 356 -2.08 -7.45 -6.52
N LEU A 357 -2.94 -6.66 -7.14
CA LEU A 357 -4.26 -6.41 -6.59
C LEU A 357 -4.84 -7.80 -6.30
N PRO A 358 -5.30 -8.11 -5.09
CA PRO A 358 -6.13 -9.28 -4.95
C PRO A 358 -7.37 -8.96 -5.78
N SER A 359 -7.45 -9.53 -6.98
CA SER A 359 -8.70 -10.09 -7.43
C SER A 359 -9.03 -11.21 -6.45
N CYS A 360 -9.37 -10.86 -5.22
CA CYS A 360 -10.29 -11.64 -4.41
C CYS A 360 -11.66 -11.51 -5.07
N GLY A 361 -11.75 -12.02 -6.30
CA GLY A 361 -12.99 -12.60 -6.75
C GLY A 361 -13.40 -13.60 -5.68
N ASN A 362 -14.67 -13.58 -5.32
CA ASN A 362 -15.25 -14.61 -4.46
C ASN A 362 -14.89 -15.99 -5.03
N ILE A 363 -13.88 -16.65 -4.47
CA ILE A 363 -13.60 -18.05 -4.78
C ILE A 363 -14.64 -18.84 -3.99
N THR A 364 -15.70 -19.21 -4.69
CA THR A 364 -16.66 -20.23 -4.28
C THR A 364 -15.93 -21.48 -3.78
N LYS A 365 -16.53 -22.18 -2.80
CA LYS A 365 -15.99 -23.42 -2.23
C LYS A 365 -15.57 -24.41 -3.35
N PRO A 366 -14.42 -25.09 -3.24
CA PRO A 366 -14.11 -26.19 -4.15
C PRO A 366 -15.07 -27.35 -3.88
N LYS A 367 -15.72 -27.83 -4.94
CA LYS A 367 -16.11 -29.24 -5.05
C LYS A 367 -15.37 -29.79 -6.26
N ASP A 368 -14.73 -30.94 -6.03
CA ASP A 368 -14.32 -31.96 -6.98
C ASP A 368 -13.72 -31.48 -8.31
N MET A 369 -12.41 -31.64 -8.50
CA MET A 369 -11.85 -32.16 -9.76
C MET A 369 -10.36 -32.48 -9.66
N ALA A 370 -10.01 -33.65 -10.20
CA ALA A 370 -8.76 -34.38 -10.05
C ALA A 370 -7.69 -34.02 -11.10
N ALA A 371 -6.44 -34.41 -10.76
CA ALA A 371 -5.25 -34.69 -11.60
C ALA A 371 -4.78 -33.57 -12.56
N GLY A 372 -3.49 -33.25 -12.68
CA GLY A 372 -2.32 -34.12 -12.65
C GLY A 372 -1.74 -34.26 -14.06
N SER A 373 -0.49 -33.79 -14.21
CA SER A 373 0.48 -34.02 -15.31
C SER A 373 0.56 -33.01 -16.46
N PHE A 374 1.55 -32.11 -16.41
CA PHE A 374 2.18 -31.51 -17.59
C PHE A 374 3.70 -31.57 -17.49
N HIS A 375 4.35 -32.06 -18.55
CA HIS A 375 5.78 -31.90 -18.82
C HIS A 375 5.96 -30.73 -19.80
N GLN A 376 6.99 -29.91 -19.56
CA GLN A 376 7.38 -28.80 -20.44
C GLN A 376 8.56 -29.23 -21.32
N ALA A 377 8.43 -29.04 -22.63
CA ALA A 377 9.37 -29.45 -23.66
C ALA A 377 10.37 -28.36 -24.03
N LYS A 378 11.37 -28.79 -24.79
CA LYS A 378 12.62 -28.06 -24.98
C LYS A 378 12.58 -27.06 -26.14
N THR A 379 11.54 -27.08 -26.96
CA THR A 379 11.22 -26.06 -27.97
C THR A 379 9.69 -25.91 -28.12
N ALA A 380 9.20 -24.74 -28.56
CA ALA A 380 7.76 -24.49 -28.66
C ALA A 380 6.99 -25.48 -29.57
N ALA A 381 7.67 -26.09 -30.55
CA ALA A 381 7.10 -27.12 -31.42
C ALA A 381 7.06 -28.51 -30.73
N GLU A 382 8.12 -28.89 -30.00
CA GLU A 382 8.14 -30.13 -29.21
C GLU A 382 7.18 -30.07 -28.00
N ASP A 383 6.91 -28.88 -27.47
CA ASP A 383 6.01 -28.69 -26.32
C ASP A 383 4.56 -28.93 -26.72
N LEU A 384 4.21 -28.46 -27.91
CA LEU A 384 2.91 -28.69 -28.51
C LEU A 384 2.70 -30.18 -28.85
N GLU A 385 3.75 -30.87 -29.31
CA GLU A 385 3.67 -32.28 -29.72
C GLU A 385 3.65 -33.25 -28.51
N MET A 386 4.46 -32.98 -27.47
CA MET A 386 4.41 -33.74 -26.20
C MET A 386 3.12 -33.49 -25.42
N ALA A 387 2.57 -32.27 -25.44
CA ALA A 387 1.27 -31.98 -24.83
C ALA A 387 0.12 -32.72 -25.55
N MET A 388 0.16 -32.81 -26.89
CA MET A 388 -0.82 -33.58 -27.67
C MET A 388 -0.72 -35.10 -27.40
N ALA A 389 0.48 -35.65 -27.24
CA ALA A 389 0.69 -37.07 -26.93
C ALA A 389 0.26 -37.45 -25.50
N ALA A 390 0.53 -36.59 -24.50
CA ALA A 390 0.11 -36.81 -23.12
C ALA A 390 -1.42 -36.71 -22.95
N ALA A 391 -2.07 -35.78 -23.66
CA ALA A 391 -3.53 -35.63 -23.67
C ALA A 391 -4.22 -36.85 -24.31
N GLN A 392 -3.65 -37.42 -25.38
CA GLN A 392 -4.17 -38.65 -25.99
C GLN A 392 -3.98 -39.90 -25.11
N HIS A 393 -2.86 -40.01 -24.39
CA HIS A 393 -2.62 -41.10 -23.44
C HIS A 393 -3.64 -41.07 -22.28
N GLN A 394 -3.95 -39.89 -21.73
CA GLN A 394 -4.96 -39.76 -20.67
C GLN A 394 -6.40 -39.99 -21.16
N LEU A 395 -6.75 -39.65 -22.41
CA LEU A 395 -8.07 -39.97 -22.98
C LEU A 395 -8.28 -41.48 -23.18
N SER A 396 -7.20 -42.24 -23.40
CA SER A 396 -7.27 -43.70 -23.58
C SER A 396 -7.37 -44.50 -22.27
N SER A 397 -6.97 -43.92 -21.13
CA SER A 397 -7.06 -44.55 -19.80
C SER A 397 -8.46 -44.48 -19.15
N PHE A 398 -9.45 -43.93 -19.86
CA PHE A 398 -10.84 -43.78 -19.40
C PHE A 398 -11.87 -44.57 -20.25
N CYS A 399 -11.45 -45.45 -21.17
CA CYS A 399 -12.32 -46.42 -21.84
C CYS A 399 -12.12 -47.84 -21.30
#